data_AF-A0A8T6NEA3-F1
#
_entry.id   AF-A0A8T6NEA3-F1
#
_cell.length_a   1.000
_cell.length_b   1.000
_cell.length_c   1.000
_cell.angle_alpha   90.00
_cell.angle_beta   90.00
_cell.angle_gamma   90.00
#
_symmetry.space_group_name_H-M   'P 1'
#
loop_
_entity.id
_entity.type
_entity.pdbx_description
1 polymer ?
#
loop_
_entity_poly.entity_id
_entity_poly.type
_entity_poly.pdbx_seq_one_letter_code
_entity_poly.pdbx_strand_id
1 'polypeptide(L)'
;NWPGRSPNWPPKELFNSEIRISAAHNADGLQTELMSIKEPTILLIGVTQKANLEEALADVTSEVWHMPTFRHIIVTEPTTGRNPAVDAEELADLIFSNRLDKPIIERDPPKALEIAEIMSKQADCSISVMGSVYLVGDLLRFAVERSGGNLWEHLRVH
;
A
#
# COMPACT_ATOMS: atom_id res chain seq x y z
N ASN A 1 -6.69 12.78 -16.02
CA ASN A 1 -5.66 12.05 -15.27
C ASN A 1 -6.37 10.88 -14.59
N TRP A 2 -5.70 9.84 -14.08
CA TRP A 2 -6.39 8.76 -13.35
C TRP A 2 -5.88 8.77 -11.91
N PRO A 3 -6.77 8.94 -10.90
CA PRO A 3 -6.42 8.73 -9.50
C PRO A 3 -5.70 7.38 -9.32
N GLY A 4 -4.52 7.39 -8.69
CA GLY A 4 -3.68 6.21 -8.50
C GLY A 4 -2.74 5.85 -9.66
N ARG A 5 -2.66 6.70 -10.70
CA ARG A 5 -1.68 6.57 -11.80
C ARG A 5 -1.03 7.90 -12.20
N SER A 6 -1.40 8.99 -11.53
CA SER A 6 -0.96 10.34 -11.88
C SER A 6 0.20 10.76 -10.97
N PRO A 7 1.26 11.39 -11.50
CA PRO A 7 2.51 11.62 -10.76
C PRO A 7 2.40 12.54 -9.53
N ASN A 8 1.34 13.35 -9.45
CA ASN A 8 1.11 14.30 -8.36
C ASN A 8 -0.13 13.95 -7.51
N TRP A 9 -0.56 12.69 -7.55
CA TRP A 9 -1.71 12.23 -6.78
C TRP A 9 -1.29 11.10 -5.83
N PRO A 10 -1.76 11.09 -4.57
CA PRO A 10 -2.69 12.04 -3.98
C PRO A 10 -2.07 13.41 -3.65
N PRO A 11 -2.87 14.48 -3.48
CA PRO A 11 -2.38 15.78 -3.00
C PRO A 11 -1.64 15.65 -1.67
N LYS A 12 -0.53 16.39 -1.52
CA LYS A 12 0.35 16.27 -0.34
C LYS A 12 -0.35 16.68 0.96
N GLU A 13 -1.34 17.55 0.86
CA GLU A 13 -2.11 18.09 2.00
C GLU A 13 -3.09 17.06 2.57
N LEU A 14 -3.37 15.98 1.84
CA LEU A 14 -4.34 14.96 2.25
C LEU A 14 -3.77 14.01 3.33
N PHE A 15 -2.45 13.82 3.35
CA PHE A 15 -1.76 12.89 4.24
C PHE A 15 -0.73 13.62 5.11
N ASN A 16 -0.37 13.05 6.26
CA ASN A 16 0.60 13.68 7.16
C ASN A 16 2.06 13.42 6.75
N SER A 17 2.28 12.63 5.70
CA SER A 17 3.57 12.23 5.15
C SER A 17 3.50 12.16 3.62
N GLU A 18 4.64 12.27 2.93
CA GLU A 18 4.69 12.04 1.49
C GLU A 18 4.31 10.59 1.16
N ILE A 19 3.24 10.41 0.41
CA ILE A 19 2.69 9.10 0.06
C ILE A 19 2.64 8.93 -1.46
N ARG A 20 3.05 7.76 -1.92
CA ARG A 20 2.86 7.29 -3.30
C ARG A 20 1.85 6.16 -3.26
N ILE A 21 0.84 6.25 -4.12
CA ILE A 21 -0.24 5.28 -4.17
C ILE A 21 -0.29 4.64 -5.54
N SER A 22 -0.26 3.30 -5.58
CA SER A 22 -0.52 2.53 -6.78
C SER A 22 -1.73 1.60 -6.60
N ALA A 23 -2.58 1.61 -7.61
CA ALA A 23 -3.69 0.67 -7.78
C ALA A 23 -3.24 -0.69 -8.33
N ALA A 24 -1.92 -0.94 -8.45
CA ALA A 24 -1.39 -2.22 -8.87
C ALA A 24 -1.90 -3.35 -7.95
N HIS A 25 -2.50 -4.35 -8.58
CA HIS A 25 -3.16 -5.46 -7.90
C HIS A 25 -2.92 -6.79 -8.61
N ASN A 26 -2.04 -6.87 -9.61
CA ASN A 26 -1.61 -8.10 -10.30
C ASN A 26 -0.07 -8.20 -10.28
N ALA A 27 0.49 -9.37 -10.63
CA ALA A 27 1.92 -9.64 -10.55
C ALA A 27 2.76 -8.60 -11.32
N ASP A 28 2.51 -8.43 -12.61
CA ASP A 28 3.24 -7.48 -13.47
C ASP A 28 3.17 -6.05 -12.95
N GLY A 29 1.98 -5.62 -12.52
CA GLY A 29 1.77 -4.28 -11.97
C GLY A 29 2.54 -4.08 -10.67
N LEU A 30 2.45 -5.04 -9.74
CA LEU A 30 3.17 -4.98 -8.48
C LEU A 30 4.68 -4.97 -8.71
N GLN A 31 5.20 -5.85 -9.57
CA GLN A 31 6.62 -5.90 -9.87
C GLN A 31 7.11 -4.58 -10.50
N THR A 32 6.36 -4.04 -11.46
CA THR A 32 6.68 -2.75 -12.09
C THR A 32 6.75 -1.63 -11.05
N GLU A 33 5.78 -1.57 -10.14
CA GLU A 33 5.73 -0.54 -9.09
C GLU A 33 6.88 -0.70 -8.09
N LEU A 34 7.12 -1.92 -7.60
CA LEU A 34 8.21 -2.19 -6.67
C LEU A 34 9.57 -1.82 -7.28
N MET A 35 9.81 -2.17 -8.54
CA MET A 35 11.04 -1.84 -9.26
C MET A 35 11.19 -0.34 -9.51
N SER A 36 10.10 0.43 -9.50
CA SER A 36 10.13 1.89 -9.64
C SER A 36 10.57 2.62 -8.37
N ILE A 37 10.47 1.97 -7.20
CA ILE A 37 10.83 2.56 -5.91
C ILE A 37 12.37 2.57 -5.78
N LYS A 38 12.96 3.74 -5.98
CA LYS A 38 14.42 3.95 -5.87
C LYS A 38 14.85 4.55 -4.54
N GLU A 39 13.97 5.31 -3.91
CA GLU A 39 14.24 5.97 -2.62
C GLU A 39 13.76 5.09 -1.45
N PRO A 40 14.38 5.21 -0.26
CA PRO A 40 13.88 4.57 0.94
C PRO A 40 12.40 4.88 1.19
N THR A 41 11.62 3.88 1.60
CA THR A 41 10.19 4.03 1.84
C THR A 41 9.69 3.07 2.92
N ILE A 42 8.59 3.43 3.57
CA ILE A 42 7.74 2.49 4.30
C ILE A 42 6.75 1.90 3.29
N LEU A 43 6.75 0.58 3.14
CA LEU A 43 5.81 -0.10 2.26
C LEU A 43 4.54 -0.49 3.06
N LEU A 44 3.37 -0.05 2.60
CA LEU A 44 2.07 -0.48 3.10
C LEU A 44 1.34 -1.28 2.02
N ILE A 45 1.04 -2.54 2.30
CA ILE A 45 0.45 -3.45 1.31
C ILE A 45 -0.74 -4.22 1.87
N GLY A 46 -1.77 -4.36 1.04
CA GLY A 46 -2.93 -5.18 1.31
C GLY A 46 -3.61 -5.59 0.00
N VAL A 47 -3.96 -6.86 -0.11
CA VAL A 47 -4.55 -7.42 -1.34
C VAL A 47 -5.91 -8.05 -1.03
N THR A 48 -6.80 -8.06 -2.02
CA THR A 48 -8.06 -8.81 -1.94
C THR A 48 -7.91 -10.19 -2.54
N GLN A 49 -8.62 -11.18 -2.02
CA GLN A 49 -8.64 -12.55 -2.51
C GLN A 49 -8.93 -12.61 -4.01
N LYS A 50 -8.25 -13.53 -4.69
CA LYS A 50 -8.44 -13.86 -6.10
C LYS A 50 -8.48 -15.36 -6.28
N ALA A 51 -9.04 -15.81 -7.41
CA ALA A 51 -9.13 -17.23 -7.75
C ALA A 51 -7.77 -17.95 -7.73
N ASN A 52 -6.68 -17.23 -7.98
CA ASN A 52 -5.32 -17.77 -7.87
C ASN A 52 -4.37 -16.70 -7.28
N LEU A 53 -4.35 -16.59 -5.94
CA LEU A 53 -3.54 -15.60 -5.22
C LEU A 53 -2.04 -15.85 -5.44
N GLU A 54 -1.63 -17.12 -5.39
CA GLU A 54 -0.25 -17.52 -5.63
C GLU A 54 0.20 -17.11 -7.03
N GLU A 55 -0.58 -17.38 -8.09
CA GLU A 55 -0.26 -16.93 -9.45
C GLU A 55 -0.19 -15.41 -9.58
N ALA A 56 -1.08 -14.68 -8.88
CA ALA A 56 -1.07 -13.22 -8.89
C ALA A 56 0.15 -12.60 -8.19
N LEU A 57 0.89 -13.40 -7.40
CA LEU A 57 2.05 -13.00 -6.61
C LEU A 57 3.33 -13.78 -6.99
N ALA A 58 3.22 -14.81 -7.83
CA ALA A 58 4.27 -15.79 -8.12
C ALA A 58 5.53 -15.12 -8.66
N ASP A 59 5.37 -14.17 -9.57
CA ASP A 59 6.51 -13.43 -10.16
C ASP A 59 7.06 -12.34 -9.25
N VAL A 60 6.32 -11.99 -8.19
CA VAL A 60 6.76 -10.98 -7.23
C VAL A 60 7.63 -11.61 -6.13
N THR A 61 7.63 -12.94 -5.93
CA THR A 61 8.44 -13.68 -4.93
C THR A 61 9.96 -13.52 -5.03
N SER A 62 10.41 -12.69 -5.97
CA SER A 62 11.79 -12.28 -6.20
C SER A 62 12.45 -11.51 -5.04
N GLU A 63 13.79 -11.43 -5.12
CA GLU A 63 14.71 -10.63 -4.29
C GLU A 63 14.26 -9.18 -4.04
N VAL A 64 13.34 -8.65 -4.87
CA VAL A 64 12.79 -7.29 -4.78
C VAL A 64 12.23 -7.00 -3.39
N TRP A 65 11.49 -7.92 -2.77
CA TRP A 65 10.95 -7.70 -1.43
C TRP A 65 12.02 -7.63 -0.34
N HIS A 66 13.25 -8.03 -0.63
CA HIS A 66 14.40 -7.95 0.29
C HIS A 66 15.24 -6.70 0.06
N MET A 67 14.85 -5.83 -0.87
CA MET A 67 15.59 -4.61 -1.15
C MET A 67 15.64 -3.72 0.11
N PRO A 68 16.80 -3.13 0.43
CA PRO A 68 16.98 -2.25 1.58
C PRO A 68 16.24 -0.91 1.44
N THR A 69 15.70 -0.64 0.24
CA THR A 69 14.81 0.50 -0.02
C THR A 69 13.52 0.40 0.79
N PHE A 70 13.02 -0.81 1.05
CA PHE A 70 11.90 -1.02 1.97
C PHE A 70 12.44 -1.03 3.40
N ARG A 71 12.32 0.12 4.09
CA ARG A 71 12.79 0.27 5.48
C ARG A 71 11.97 -0.55 6.45
N HIS A 72 10.66 -0.56 6.22
CA HIS A 72 9.70 -1.40 6.92
C HIS A 72 8.57 -1.78 5.95
N ILE A 73 7.95 -2.91 6.24
CA ILE A 73 6.78 -3.41 5.52
C ILE A 73 5.64 -3.55 6.51
N ILE A 74 4.49 -2.97 6.19
CA ILE A 74 3.26 -3.05 6.95
C ILE A 74 2.24 -3.76 6.07
N VAL A 75 1.65 -4.84 6.59
CA VAL A 75 0.63 -5.63 5.91
C VAL A 75 -0.72 -5.37 6.55
N THR A 76 -1.72 -5.08 5.72
CA THR A 76 -3.07 -4.70 6.15
C THR A 76 -4.16 -5.34 5.29
N GLU A 77 -5.41 -5.23 5.72
CA GLU A 77 -6.56 -5.89 5.10
C GLU A 77 -7.53 -4.85 4.52
N PRO A 78 -7.70 -4.77 3.18
CA PRO A 78 -8.73 -3.91 2.59
C PRO A 78 -10.12 -4.24 3.18
N THR A 79 -10.82 -3.23 3.66
CA THR A 79 -12.13 -3.35 4.32
C THR A 79 -13.29 -3.25 3.33
N THR A 80 -13.04 -2.71 2.14
CA THR A 80 -14.00 -2.65 1.03
C THR A 80 -13.60 -3.61 -0.08
N GLY A 81 -14.56 -3.96 -0.95
CA GLY A 81 -14.29 -4.82 -2.09
C GLY A 81 -15.43 -5.75 -2.45
N ARG A 82 -15.34 -6.35 -3.64
CA ARG A 82 -16.22 -7.46 -4.03
C ARG A 82 -15.78 -8.79 -3.41
N ASN A 83 -14.47 -8.94 -3.21
CA ASN A 83 -13.86 -10.11 -2.60
C ASN A 83 -13.32 -9.74 -1.22
N PRO A 84 -13.21 -10.69 -0.28
CA PRO A 84 -12.58 -10.46 1.02
C PRO A 84 -11.13 -10.00 0.86
N ALA A 85 -10.57 -9.36 1.88
CA ALA A 85 -9.14 -9.26 2.04
C ALA A 85 -8.50 -10.65 2.13
N VAL A 86 -7.26 -10.78 1.65
CA VAL A 86 -6.38 -11.87 2.10
C VAL A 86 -5.99 -11.56 3.54
N ASP A 87 -5.95 -12.58 4.40
CA ASP A 87 -5.50 -12.39 5.78
C ASP A 87 -4.06 -11.85 5.79
N ALA A 88 -3.81 -10.87 6.66
CA ALA A 88 -2.52 -10.18 6.66
C ALA A 88 -1.35 -11.10 7.06
N GLU A 89 -1.56 -12.11 7.92
CA GLU A 89 -0.53 -13.08 8.29
C GLU A 89 -0.29 -14.04 7.13
N GLU A 90 -1.35 -14.54 6.49
CA GLU A 90 -1.24 -15.39 5.29
C GLU A 90 -0.47 -14.69 4.15
N LEU A 91 -0.81 -13.42 3.88
CA LEU A 91 -0.11 -12.61 2.89
C LEU A 91 1.36 -12.39 3.28
N ALA A 92 1.63 -12.18 4.57
CA ALA A 92 2.97 -11.97 5.05
C ALA A 92 3.84 -13.23 4.93
N ASP A 93 3.30 -14.40 5.25
CA ASP A 93 3.99 -15.67 5.11
C ASP A 93 4.25 -16.00 3.63
N LEU A 94 3.28 -15.73 2.77
CA LEU A 94 3.39 -15.98 1.33
C LEU A 94 4.50 -15.14 0.67
N ILE A 95 4.60 -13.85 1.02
CA ILE A 95 5.49 -12.91 0.33
C ILE A 95 6.82 -12.69 1.07
N PHE A 96 6.78 -12.63 2.40
CA PHE A 96 7.89 -12.12 3.22
C PHE A 96 8.52 -13.16 4.15
N SER A 97 8.15 -14.44 4.03
CA SER A 97 8.67 -15.52 4.90
C SER A 97 10.19 -15.62 4.95
N ASN A 98 10.88 -15.27 3.86
CA ASN A 98 12.35 -15.30 3.79
C ASN A 98 13.02 -13.97 4.17
N ARG A 99 12.25 -12.93 4.57
CA ARG A 99 12.80 -11.60 4.84
C ARG A 99 13.38 -11.55 6.25
N LEU A 100 14.54 -10.89 6.39
CA LEU A 100 15.28 -10.83 7.65
C LEU A 100 14.49 -10.08 8.74
N ASP A 101 13.88 -8.96 8.39
CA ASP A 101 12.94 -8.21 9.21
C ASP A 101 11.50 -8.61 8.88
N LYS A 102 10.78 -9.05 9.90
CA LYS A 102 9.38 -9.45 9.75
C LYS A 102 8.50 -8.24 9.45
N PRO A 103 7.51 -8.37 8.56
CA PRO A 103 6.50 -7.34 8.37
C PRO A 103 5.72 -7.07 9.66
N ILE A 104 5.24 -5.83 9.79
CA ILE A 104 4.29 -5.42 10.82
C ILE A 104 2.89 -5.79 10.34
N ILE A 105 2.13 -6.51 11.16
CA ILE A 105 0.75 -6.88 10.87
C ILE A 105 -0.19 -5.91 11.57
N GLU A 106 -0.96 -5.14 10.79
CA GLU A 106 -2.05 -4.29 11.28
C GLU A 106 -3.23 -4.41 10.32
N ARG A 107 -4.27 -5.15 10.73
CA ARG A 107 -5.41 -5.49 9.88
C ARG A 107 -6.29 -4.28 9.54
N ASP A 108 -6.26 -3.21 10.34
CA ASP A 108 -7.08 -2.01 10.16
C ASP A 108 -6.33 -0.96 9.31
N PRO A 109 -6.73 -0.69 8.04
CA PRO A 109 -5.95 0.17 7.15
C PRO A 109 -5.71 1.61 7.66
N PRO A 110 -6.70 2.31 8.26
CA PRO A 110 -6.46 3.55 9.00
C PRO A 110 -5.31 3.48 10.00
N LYS A 111 -5.28 2.45 10.86
CA LYS A 111 -4.20 2.29 11.86
C LYS A 111 -2.87 1.94 11.20
N ALA A 112 -2.90 1.09 10.17
CA ALA A 112 -1.72 0.73 9.41
C ALA A 112 -1.08 1.97 8.76
N LEU A 113 -1.90 2.89 8.24
CA LEU A 113 -1.44 4.18 7.71
C LEU A 113 -0.88 5.09 8.81
N GLU A 114 -1.53 5.17 9.97
CA GLU A 114 -0.99 5.96 11.09
C GLU A 114 0.38 5.46 11.56
N ILE A 115 0.56 4.12 11.66
CA ILE A 115 1.85 3.49 11.92
C ILE A 115 2.85 3.87 10.83
N ALA A 116 2.47 3.77 9.55
CA ALA A 116 3.32 4.13 8.42
C ALA A 116 3.75 5.61 8.48
N GLU A 117 2.85 6.53 8.80
CA GLU A 117 3.12 7.97 8.94
C GLU A 117 4.12 8.25 10.08
N ILE A 118 3.99 7.55 11.22
CA ILE A 118 4.93 7.66 12.34
C ILE A 118 6.33 7.17 11.92
N MET A 119 6.40 5.97 11.32
CA MET A 119 7.68 5.36 10.92
C MET A 119 8.36 6.15 9.81
N SER A 120 7.60 6.65 8.83
CA SER A 120 8.07 7.52 7.75
C SER A 120 8.77 8.76 8.29
N LYS A 121 8.19 9.41 9.30
CA LYS A 121 8.79 10.59 9.95
C LYS A 121 10.05 10.24 10.74
N GLN A 122 10.06 9.12 11.45
CA GLN A 122 11.22 8.67 12.20
C GLN A 122 12.40 8.28 11.30
N ALA A 123 12.10 7.70 10.14
CA ALA A 123 13.10 7.25 9.16
C ALA A 123 13.45 8.29 8.09
N ASP A 124 12.82 9.48 8.13
CA ASP A 124 12.93 10.55 7.12
C ASP A 124 12.75 10.02 5.68
N CYS A 125 11.66 9.29 5.44
CA CYS A 125 11.38 8.64 4.16
C CYS A 125 9.90 8.68 3.77
N SER A 126 9.58 8.40 2.51
CA SER A 126 8.18 8.39 2.01
C SER A 126 7.42 7.13 2.42
N ILE A 127 6.13 7.07 2.08
CA ILE A 127 5.30 5.87 2.17
C ILE A 127 4.89 5.44 0.77
N SER A 128 4.95 4.13 0.48
CA SER A 128 4.44 3.53 -0.75
C SER A 128 3.27 2.60 -0.42
N VAL A 129 2.09 2.86 -1.01
CA VAL A 129 0.88 2.04 -0.84
C VAL A 129 0.57 1.28 -2.12
N MET A 130 0.31 -0.02 -2.03
CA MET A 130 -0.09 -0.85 -3.17
C MET A 130 -0.88 -2.11 -2.77
N GLY A 131 -1.31 -2.89 -3.76
CA GLY A 131 -1.88 -4.23 -3.56
C GLY A 131 -3.37 -4.33 -3.90
N SER A 132 -4.12 -3.25 -3.72
CA SER A 132 -5.56 -3.25 -3.98
C SER A 132 -6.10 -1.85 -4.25
N VAL A 133 -6.95 -1.73 -5.28
CA VAL A 133 -7.75 -0.52 -5.50
C VAL A 133 -8.66 -0.19 -4.32
N TYR A 134 -9.08 -1.21 -3.57
CA TYR A 134 -9.95 -1.03 -2.41
C TYR A 134 -9.17 -0.53 -1.20
N LEU A 135 -7.93 -0.99 -1.00
CA LEU A 135 -7.03 -0.40 0.01
C LEU A 135 -6.84 1.09 -0.25
N VAL A 136 -6.55 1.45 -1.50
CA VAL A 136 -6.43 2.84 -1.91
C VAL A 136 -7.70 3.63 -1.58
N GLY A 137 -8.87 3.08 -1.89
CA GLY A 137 -10.16 3.68 -1.55
C GLY A 137 -10.34 3.91 -0.05
N ASP A 138 -10.02 2.90 0.77
CA ASP A 138 -10.14 2.95 2.22
C ASP A 138 -9.26 4.06 2.83
N LEU A 139 -8.00 4.15 2.39
CA LEU A 139 -7.06 5.14 2.90
C LEU A 139 -7.42 6.56 2.48
N LEU A 140 -7.88 6.77 1.23
CA LEU A 140 -8.34 8.09 0.80
C LEU A 140 -9.58 8.52 1.57
N ARG A 141 -10.54 7.61 1.74
CA ARG A 141 -11.74 7.88 2.51
C ARG A 141 -11.38 8.33 3.92
N PHE A 142 -10.53 7.57 4.59
CA PHE A 142 -10.03 7.92 5.92
C PHE A 142 -9.34 9.29 5.94
N ALA A 143 -8.41 9.55 5.01
CA ALA A 143 -7.66 10.79 4.96
C ALA A 143 -8.56 12.02 4.74
N VAL A 144 -9.57 11.88 3.89
CA VAL A 144 -10.57 12.92 3.65
C VAL A 144 -11.47 13.12 4.87
N GLU A 145 -11.97 12.05 5.48
CA GLU A 145 -12.80 12.14 6.69
C GLU A 145 -12.03 12.78 7.84
N ARG A 146 -10.74 12.45 8.00
CA ARG A 146 -9.82 13.01 9.00
C ARG A 146 -9.58 14.51 8.81
N SER A 147 -9.59 15.00 7.59
CA SER A 147 -9.43 16.44 7.26
C SER A 147 -10.76 17.22 7.26
N GLY A 148 -11.88 16.56 7.57
CA GLY A 148 -13.22 17.17 7.50
C GLY A 148 -13.68 17.48 6.07
N GLY A 149 -13.05 16.87 5.06
CA GLY A 149 -13.30 17.11 3.65
C GLY A 149 -14.40 16.22 3.04
N ASN A 150 -14.65 16.41 1.74
CA ASN A 150 -15.55 15.56 0.96
C ASN A 150 -14.77 14.75 -0.09
N LEU A 151 -14.96 13.43 -0.11
CA LEU A 151 -14.18 12.51 -0.94
C LEU A 151 -14.49 12.70 -2.43
N TRP A 152 -15.75 13.00 -2.76
CA TRP A 152 -16.18 13.26 -4.13
C TRP A 152 -15.53 14.49 -4.73
N GLU A 153 -15.26 15.52 -3.93
CA GLU A 153 -14.55 16.72 -4.39
C GLU A 153 -13.10 16.40 -4.71
N HIS A 154 -12.43 15.54 -3.92
CA HIS A 154 -11.04 15.13 -4.17
C HIS A 154 -10.89 14.21 -5.38
N LEU A 155 -11.93 13.42 -5.69
CA LEU A 155 -11.94 12.52 -6.85
C LEU A 155 -12.34 13.21 -8.16
N ARG A 156 -13.08 14.33 -8.12
CA ARG A 156 -13.56 15.06 -9.32
C ARG A 156 -12.51 15.92 -10.00
N VAL A 157 -11.45 16.30 -9.29
CA VAL A 157 -10.43 17.26 -9.78
C VAL A 157 -9.35 16.60 -10.65
N HIS A 158 -9.40 15.27 -10.84
CA HIS A 158 -8.33 14.49 -11.51
C HIS A 158 -8.84 13.54 -12.58
#